data_AF-A0A285MDQ9-F1
#
_entry.id   AF-A0A285MDQ9-F1
#
_cell.length_a   1.000
_cell.length_b   1.000
_cell.length_c   1.000
_cell.angle_alpha   90.00
_cell.angle_beta   90.00
_cell.angle_gamma   90.00
#
_symmetry.space_group_name_H-M   'P 1'
#
loop_
_entity.id
_entity.type
_entity.pdbx_description
1 polymer ?
#
loop_
_entity_poly.entity_id
_entity_poly.type
_entity_poly.pdbx_seq_one_letter_code
_entity_poly.pdbx_strand_id
1 'polypeptide(L)'
;MFITKEVNSATVAYFKKTVLRKLLMEFCFGPQSNSRAITDLFESVNHYGFDLPYEIELALFERLRRFKNNLDKEELTALYFWGVNQKYLYYLEDFEYDDTYSEKKFDEEFGRSLAYKIYEPNASNLEEDTSEELKVILCNFASEFDLSLVDKYTYENILEVIDMYCSAIN
;
A
#
# COMPACT_ATOMS: atom_id res chain seq x y z
N MET A 1 -20.25 5.80 11.66
CA MET A 1 -19.62 6.78 10.75
C MET A 1 -19.62 6.14 9.38
N PHE A 2 -20.46 6.61 8.46
CA PHE A 2 -20.39 6.19 7.06
C PHE A 2 -19.20 6.92 6.45
N ILE A 3 -18.19 6.19 6.01
CA ILE A 3 -17.13 6.78 5.20
C ILE A 3 -17.80 7.21 3.89
N THR A 4 -17.97 8.52 3.69
CA THR A 4 -18.54 9.00 2.44
C THR A 4 -17.55 8.79 1.31
N LYS A 5 -18.05 8.69 0.09
CA LYS A 5 -17.21 8.55 -1.10
C LYS A 5 -16.17 9.67 -1.18
N GLU A 6 -16.54 10.90 -0.82
CA GLU A 6 -15.66 12.06 -0.84
C GLU A 6 -14.52 11.94 0.18
N VAL A 7 -14.83 11.52 1.41
CA VAL A 7 -13.81 11.29 2.45
C VAL A 7 -12.88 10.17 2.01
N ASN A 8 -13.42 9.08 1.48
CA ASN A 8 -12.61 7.98 0.96
C ASN A 8 -11.67 8.43 -0.16
N SER A 9 -12.20 9.12 -1.18
CA SER A 9 -11.41 9.62 -2.30
C SER A 9 -10.32 10.58 -1.84
N ALA A 10 -10.62 11.51 -0.92
CA ALA A 10 -9.64 12.44 -0.39
C ALA A 10 -8.52 11.73 0.39
N THR A 11 -8.88 10.77 1.25
CA THR A 11 -7.92 9.99 2.05
C THR A 11 -7.04 9.11 1.17
N VAL A 12 -7.60 8.45 0.15
CA VAL A 12 -6.83 7.64 -0.81
C VAL A 12 -5.90 8.53 -1.65
N ALA A 13 -6.36 9.70 -2.08
CA ALA A 13 -5.50 10.66 -2.77
C ALA A 13 -4.34 11.12 -1.88
N TYR A 14 -4.60 11.36 -0.59
CA TYR A 14 -3.55 11.66 0.37
C TYR A 14 -2.57 10.50 0.57
N PHE A 15 -3.06 9.26 0.66
CA PHE A 15 -2.21 8.07 0.67
C PHE A 15 -1.27 8.04 -0.55
N LYS A 16 -1.81 8.14 -1.77
CA LYS A 16 -1.00 8.11 -3.01
C LYS A 16 0.06 9.21 -3.02
N LYS A 17 -0.33 10.45 -2.68
CA LYS A 17 0.54 11.62 -2.78
C LYS A 17 1.65 11.62 -1.71
N THR A 18 1.34 11.17 -0.51
CA THR A 18 2.22 11.32 0.65
C THR A 18 2.81 9.98 1.07
N VAL A 19 1.95 9.03 1.46
CA VAL A 19 2.37 7.78 2.10
C VAL A 19 3.06 6.85 1.10
N LEU A 20 2.44 6.60 -0.06
CA LEU A 20 3.02 5.78 -1.12
C LEU A 20 4.33 6.37 -1.62
N ARG A 21 4.39 7.70 -1.81
CA ARG A 21 5.62 8.37 -2.20
C ARG A 21 6.75 8.14 -1.21
N LYS A 22 6.48 8.31 0.09
CA LYS A 22 7.46 8.03 1.15
C LYS A 22 7.94 6.58 1.09
N LEU A 23 7.02 5.63 0.95
CA LEU A 23 7.34 4.20 0.85
C LEU A 23 8.26 3.91 -0.34
N LEU A 24 7.89 4.36 -1.55
CA LEU A 24 8.66 4.10 -2.76
C LEU A 24 10.04 4.76 -2.71
N MET A 25 10.14 6.00 -2.20
CA MET A 25 11.41 6.68 -2.01
C MET A 25 12.33 5.92 -1.05
N GLU A 26 11.80 5.48 0.10
CA GLU A 26 12.56 4.72 1.09
C GLU A 26 12.95 3.32 0.55
N PHE A 27 12.07 2.70 -0.22
CA PHE A 27 12.33 1.41 -0.87
C PHE A 27 13.46 1.52 -1.90
N CYS A 28 13.41 2.53 -2.79
CA CYS A 28 14.39 2.67 -3.87
C CYS A 28 15.77 3.15 -3.39
N PHE A 29 15.81 4.13 -2.48
CA PHE A 29 17.04 4.88 -2.17
C PHE A 29 17.45 4.85 -0.70
N GLY A 30 16.68 4.18 0.14
CA GLY A 30 16.94 4.14 1.57
C GLY A 30 16.58 5.44 2.31
N PRO A 31 16.76 5.46 3.64
CA PRO A 31 16.34 6.59 4.49
C PRO A 31 17.25 7.84 4.37
N GLN A 32 18.41 7.74 3.70
CA GLN A 32 19.33 8.85 3.46
C GLN A 32 19.50 9.07 1.95
N SER A 33 18.51 9.71 1.33
CA SER A 33 18.38 9.96 -0.12
C SER A 33 19.49 10.78 -0.78
N ASN A 34 20.59 11.08 -0.08
CA ASN A 34 21.71 11.87 -0.61
C ASN A 34 22.63 11.03 -1.49
N SER A 35 22.71 9.72 -1.27
CA SER A 35 23.30 8.81 -2.24
C SER A 35 22.22 8.44 -3.24
N ARG A 36 22.39 8.78 -4.52
CA ARG A 36 21.59 8.24 -5.64
C ARG A 36 21.74 6.72 -5.81
N ALA A 37 22.15 6.01 -4.75
CA ALA A 37 22.37 4.59 -4.71
C ALA A 37 21.03 3.90 -4.54
N ILE A 38 20.81 2.90 -5.40
CA ILE A 38 19.68 2.01 -5.30
C ILE A 38 19.90 1.04 -4.13
N THR A 39 18.84 0.66 -3.42
CA THR A 39 18.95 -0.33 -2.35
C THR A 39 19.06 -1.76 -2.88
N ASP A 40 19.84 -2.59 -2.20
CA ASP A 40 19.95 -4.03 -2.48
C ASP A 40 18.59 -4.74 -2.43
N LEU A 41 17.68 -4.27 -1.56
CA LEU A 41 16.33 -4.84 -1.45
C LEU A 41 15.51 -4.56 -2.72
N PHE A 42 15.61 -3.35 -3.27
CA PHE A 42 14.93 -3.02 -4.52
C PHE A 42 15.46 -3.86 -5.69
N GLU A 43 16.79 -3.99 -5.82
CA GLU A 43 17.41 -4.84 -6.84
C GLU A 43 17.01 -6.31 -6.69
N SER A 44 16.98 -6.81 -5.45
CA SER A 44 16.56 -8.19 -5.18
C SER A 44 15.11 -8.43 -5.58
N VAL A 45 14.20 -7.52 -5.20
CA VAL A 45 12.79 -7.63 -5.58
C VAL A 45 12.60 -7.49 -7.09
N ASN A 46 13.36 -6.62 -7.76
CA ASN A 46 13.36 -6.52 -9.23
C ASN A 46 13.81 -7.84 -9.89
N HIS A 47 14.86 -8.47 -9.36
CA HIS A 47 15.42 -9.70 -9.91
C HIS A 47 14.47 -10.90 -9.78
N TYR A 48 13.88 -11.08 -8.59
CA TYR A 48 13.02 -12.24 -8.29
C TYR A 48 11.54 -12.00 -8.62
N GLY A 49 11.10 -10.75 -8.72
CA GLY A 49 9.70 -10.41 -8.92
C GLY A 49 8.82 -10.89 -7.77
N PHE A 50 7.75 -11.62 -8.09
CA PHE A 50 6.80 -12.16 -7.10
C PHE A 50 7.28 -13.46 -6.43
N ASP A 51 8.26 -14.16 -6.98
CA ASP A 51 8.79 -15.42 -6.46
C ASP A 51 10.00 -15.15 -5.55
N LEU A 52 9.78 -14.32 -4.52
CA LEU A 52 10.83 -13.88 -3.61
C LEU A 52 11.35 -15.06 -2.76
N PRO A 53 12.68 -15.25 -2.66
CA PRO A 53 13.25 -16.13 -1.64
C PRO A 53 12.83 -15.67 -0.24
N TYR A 54 12.70 -16.63 0.68
CA TYR A 54 12.23 -16.39 2.05
C TYR A 54 12.98 -15.24 2.75
N GLU A 55 14.29 -15.15 2.58
CA GLU A 55 15.10 -14.10 3.20
C GLU A 55 14.79 -12.71 2.66
N ILE A 56 14.52 -12.60 1.36
CA ILE A 56 14.17 -11.34 0.70
C ILE A 56 12.74 -10.93 1.06
N GLU A 57 11.82 -11.90 1.07
CA GLU A 57 10.45 -11.68 1.51
C GLU A 57 10.39 -11.21 2.97
N LEU A 58 11.14 -11.86 3.87
CA LEU A 58 11.24 -11.45 5.27
C LEU A 58 11.80 -10.03 5.40
N ALA A 59 12.87 -9.70 4.66
CA ALA A 59 13.44 -8.36 4.66
C ALA A 59 12.45 -7.30 4.16
N LEU A 60 11.63 -7.64 3.15
CA LEU A 60 10.57 -6.78 2.64
C LEU A 60 9.49 -6.53 3.70
N PHE A 61 9.00 -7.56 4.38
CA PHE A 61 8.02 -7.40 5.46
C PHE A 61 8.58 -6.65 6.66
N GLU A 62 9.83 -6.88 7.04
CA GLU A 62 10.50 -6.08 8.07
C GLU A 62 10.57 -4.60 7.67
N ARG A 63 10.87 -4.31 6.41
CA ARG A 63 10.90 -2.94 5.88
C ARG A 63 9.52 -2.30 5.94
N LEU A 64 8.47 -3.00 5.49
CA LEU A 64 7.08 -2.53 5.57
C LEU A 64 6.64 -2.28 7.02
N ARG A 65 7.00 -3.18 7.94
CA ARG A 65 6.72 -3.02 9.37
C ARG A 65 7.39 -1.79 9.95
N ARG A 66 8.67 -1.57 9.64
CA ARG A 66 9.42 -0.38 10.09
C ARG A 66 8.83 0.90 9.50
N PHE A 67 8.53 0.91 8.20
CA PHE A 67 7.88 2.02 7.52
C PHE A 67 6.57 2.42 8.22
N LYS A 68 5.68 1.45 8.44
CA LYS A 68 4.39 1.67 9.12
C LYS A 68 4.57 2.23 10.53
N ASN A 69 5.51 1.68 11.31
CA ASN A 69 5.79 2.16 12.67
C ASN A 69 6.32 3.60 12.73
N ASN A 70 6.81 4.12 11.60
CA ASN A 70 7.31 5.49 11.47
C ASN A 70 6.27 6.46 10.89
N LEU A 71 5.08 5.98 10.49
CA LEU A 71 4.01 6.84 10.02
C LEU A 71 3.38 7.61 11.17
N ASP A 72 3.01 8.86 10.92
CA ASP A 72 2.14 9.59 11.84
C ASP A 72 0.71 9.03 11.81
N LYS A 73 -0.16 9.56 12.66
CA LYS A 73 -1.52 9.05 12.82
C LYS A 73 -2.35 9.24 11.55
N GLU A 74 -2.23 10.39 10.90
CA GLU A 74 -2.94 10.75 9.68
C GLU A 74 -2.50 9.85 8.51
N GLU A 75 -1.20 9.61 8.39
CA GLU A 75 -0.59 8.72 7.39
C GLU A 75 -0.98 7.26 7.60
N LEU A 76 -0.92 6.79 8.84
CA LEU A 76 -1.35 5.43 9.20
C LEU A 76 -2.84 5.23 8.93
N THR A 77 -3.67 6.23 9.25
CA THR A 77 -5.11 6.17 8.95
C THR A 77 -5.32 6.09 7.43
N ALA A 78 -4.61 6.91 6.66
CA ALA A 78 -4.71 6.90 5.20
C ALA A 78 -4.27 5.57 4.59
N LEU A 79 -3.22 4.95 5.15
CA LEU A 79 -2.77 3.62 4.77
C LEU A 79 -3.88 2.57 4.96
N TYR A 80 -4.57 2.56 6.11
CA TYR A 80 -5.65 1.60 6.36
C TYR A 80 -6.90 1.84 5.51
N PHE A 81 -7.25 3.11 5.25
CA PHE A 81 -8.29 3.43 4.26
C PHE A 81 -7.92 2.88 2.88
N TRP A 82 -6.68 3.03 2.45
CA TRP A 82 -6.22 2.48 1.19
C TRP A 82 -6.28 0.93 1.18
N GLY A 83 -5.84 0.27 2.27
CA GLY A 83 -5.91 -1.19 2.41
C GLY A 83 -7.35 -1.72 2.32
N VAL A 84 -8.31 -1.04 2.96
CA VAL A 84 -9.74 -1.37 2.83
C VAL A 84 -10.21 -1.24 1.38
N ASN A 85 -9.78 -0.22 0.65
CA ASN A 85 -10.17 -0.05 -0.75
C ASN A 85 -9.62 -1.18 -1.64
N GLN A 86 -8.39 -1.65 -1.41
CA GLN A 86 -7.84 -2.77 -2.18
C GLN A 86 -8.63 -4.06 -1.93
N LYS A 87 -9.02 -4.30 -0.68
CA LYS A 87 -9.78 -5.49 -0.28
C LYS A 87 -11.30 -5.30 -0.32
N TYR A 88 -11.82 -4.20 -0.87
CA TYR A 88 -13.25 -3.86 -0.76
C TYR A 88 -14.15 -4.96 -1.31
N LEU A 89 -13.85 -5.46 -2.52
CA LEU A 89 -14.63 -6.52 -3.14
C LEU A 89 -14.52 -7.84 -2.37
N TYR A 90 -13.32 -8.17 -1.89
CA TYR A 90 -13.11 -9.33 -1.04
C TYR A 90 -13.95 -9.26 0.24
N TYR A 91 -13.95 -8.12 0.93
CA TYR A 91 -14.78 -7.93 2.12
C TYR A 91 -16.27 -7.91 1.81
N LEU A 92 -16.67 -7.41 0.64
CA LEU A 92 -18.06 -7.42 0.21
C LEU A 92 -18.56 -8.85 -0.04
N GLU A 93 -17.73 -9.70 -0.66
CA GLU A 93 -18.03 -11.10 -0.93
C GLU A 93 -18.03 -11.96 0.34
N ASP A 94 -17.10 -11.69 1.27
CA ASP A 94 -16.99 -12.38 2.56
C ASP A 94 -18.03 -11.91 3.60
N PHE A 95 -18.72 -10.79 3.34
CA PHE A 95 -19.69 -10.25 4.30
C PHE A 95 -20.94 -11.12 4.39
N GLU A 96 -21.04 -11.87 5.48
CA GLU A 96 -22.26 -12.60 5.82
C GLU A 96 -23.42 -11.62 6.03
N TYR A 97 -24.39 -11.62 5.11
CA TYR A 97 -25.60 -10.85 5.24
C TYR A 97 -26.83 -11.76 5.28
N ASP A 98 -27.86 -11.29 5.99
CA ASP A 98 -29.15 -11.94 6.05
C ASP A 98 -30.00 -11.47 4.86
N ASP A 99 -30.49 -12.41 4.05
CA ASP A 99 -31.33 -12.15 2.86
C ASP A 99 -32.60 -11.34 3.16
N THR A 100 -32.98 -11.21 4.42
CA THR A 100 -34.11 -10.37 4.87
C THR A 100 -33.76 -8.88 5.00
N TYR A 101 -32.48 -8.50 4.82
CA TYR A 101 -32.05 -7.12 4.93
C TYR A 101 -32.64 -6.26 3.81
N SER A 102 -33.10 -5.06 4.16
CA SER A 102 -33.29 -4.01 3.18
C SER A 102 -31.92 -3.48 2.73
N GLU A 103 -31.83 -2.96 1.51
CA GLU A 103 -30.62 -2.34 0.95
C GLU A 103 -29.98 -1.33 1.92
N LYS A 104 -30.80 -0.46 2.51
CA LYS A 104 -30.34 0.51 3.51
C LYS A 104 -29.71 -0.13 4.75
N LYS A 105 -30.26 -1.25 5.22
CA LYS A 105 -29.73 -1.96 6.40
C LYS A 105 -28.44 -2.69 6.04
N PHE A 106 -28.37 -3.26 4.85
CA PHE A 106 -27.14 -3.84 4.31
C PHE A 106 -26.02 -2.79 4.26
N ASP A 107 -26.26 -1.63 3.63
CA ASP A 107 -25.28 -0.55 3.53
C ASP A 107 -24.80 -0.07 4.90
N GLU A 108 -25.71 -0.01 5.88
CA GLU A 108 -25.38 0.38 7.25
C GLU A 108 -24.48 -0.64 7.95
N GLU A 109 -24.82 -1.92 7.92
CA GLU A 109 -24.04 -2.96 8.59
C GLU A 109 -22.71 -3.22 7.89
N PHE A 110 -22.69 -3.23 6.56
CA PHE A 110 -21.45 -3.36 5.81
C PHE A 110 -20.54 -2.14 6.03
N GLY A 111 -21.09 -0.93 5.98
CA GLY A 111 -20.34 0.29 6.29
C GLY A 111 -19.76 0.30 7.71
N ARG A 112 -20.48 -0.25 8.69
CA ARG A 112 -19.98 -0.45 10.06
C ARG A 112 -18.85 -1.48 10.12
N SER A 113 -18.96 -2.59 9.39
CA SER A 113 -17.90 -3.60 9.29
C SER A 113 -16.60 -3.00 8.73
N LEU A 114 -16.69 -2.23 7.64
CA LEU A 114 -15.53 -1.54 7.06
C LEU A 114 -14.93 -0.50 8.02
N ALA A 115 -15.78 0.25 8.73
CA ALA A 115 -15.31 1.20 9.74
C ALA A 115 -14.59 0.48 10.89
N TYR A 116 -15.13 -0.64 11.37
CA TYR A 116 -14.50 -1.47 12.40
C TYR A 116 -13.11 -1.92 11.97
N LYS A 117 -12.93 -2.34 10.72
CA LYS A 117 -11.61 -2.71 10.19
C LYS A 117 -10.58 -1.60 10.32
N ILE A 118 -10.97 -0.36 10.04
CA ILE A 118 -10.06 0.80 10.12
C ILE A 118 -9.74 1.17 11.58
N TYR A 119 -10.71 1.06 12.49
CA TYR A 119 -10.50 1.38 13.90
C TYR A 119 -9.72 0.30 14.65
N GLU A 120 -9.91 -0.96 14.29
CA GLU A 120 -9.29 -2.13 14.91
C GLU A 120 -8.54 -2.97 13.87
N PRO A 121 -7.48 -2.43 13.23
CA PRO A 121 -6.83 -3.05 12.07
C PRO A 121 -6.19 -4.41 12.39
N ASN A 122 -5.71 -4.59 13.62
CA ASN A 122 -5.06 -5.83 14.04
C ASN A 122 -6.10 -6.93 14.34
N ALA A 123 -7.19 -6.58 15.02
CA ALA A 123 -8.24 -7.54 15.38
C ALA A 123 -9.09 -7.98 14.18
N SER A 124 -9.07 -7.18 13.11
CA SER A 124 -9.88 -7.39 11.90
C SER A 124 -9.08 -7.89 10.70
N ASN A 125 -7.80 -8.26 10.91
CA ASN A 125 -6.79 -8.67 9.94
C ASN A 125 -6.40 -7.64 8.88
N LEU A 126 -6.94 -6.42 8.93
CA LEU A 126 -6.62 -5.36 7.97
C LEU A 126 -5.13 -5.01 7.96
N GLU A 127 -4.44 -5.12 9.10
CA GLU A 127 -2.99 -4.85 9.19
C GLU A 127 -2.17 -5.79 8.29
N GLU A 128 -2.50 -7.08 8.31
CA GLU A 128 -1.85 -8.11 7.50
C GLU A 128 -2.24 -7.94 6.02
N ASP A 129 -3.54 -7.80 5.75
CA ASP A 129 -4.06 -7.56 4.40
C ASP A 129 -3.40 -6.35 3.74
N THR A 130 -3.25 -5.25 4.48
CA THR A 130 -2.60 -4.04 3.98
C THR A 130 -1.11 -4.27 3.71
N SER A 131 -0.43 -5.08 4.52
CA SER A 131 0.99 -5.37 4.34
C SER A 131 1.23 -6.23 3.09
N GLU A 132 0.36 -7.20 2.82
CA GLU A 132 0.38 -8.00 1.59
C GLU A 132 0.14 -7.12 0.35
N GLU A 133 -0.85 -6.23 0.40
CA GLU A 133 -1.11 -5.31 -0.73
C GLU A 133 0.07 -4.35 -0.97
N LEU A 134 0.74 -3.87 0.09
CA LEU A 134 1.96 -3.07 -0.07
C LEU A 134 3.08 -3.88 -0.72
N LYS A 135 3.26 -5.15 -0.34
CA LYS A 135 4.22 -6.06 -0.99
C LYS A 135 3.91 -6.20 -2.49
N VAL A 136 2.65 -6.41 -2.85
CA VAL A 136 2.22 -6.50 -4.26
C VAL A 136 2.57 -5.22 -5.02
N ILE A 137 2.30 -4.04 -4.45
CA ILE A 137 2.71 -2.76 -5.04
C ILE A 137 4.22 -2.70 -5.26
N LEU A 138 5.03 -3.07 -4.27
CA LEU A 138 6.49 -2.99 -4.37
C LEU A 138 7.05 -3.95 -5.43
N CYS A 139 6.48 -5.14 -5.55
CA CYS A 139 6.86 -6.11 -6.58
C CYS A 139 6.48 -5.60 -7.98
N ASN A 140 5.26 -5.10 -8.16
CA ASN A 140 4.80 -4.51 -9.42
C ASN A 140 5.68 -3.32 -9.81
N PHE A 141 5.90 -2.39 -8.89
CA PHE A 141 6.76 -1.23 -9.09
C PHE A 141 8.17 -1.66 -9.51
N ALA A 142 8.76 -2.64 -8.82
CA ALA A 142 10.08 -3.14 -9.19
C ALA A 142 10.12 -3.78 -10.57
N SER A 143 9.06 -4.47 -10.99
CA SER A 143 9.00 -5.08 -12.32
C SER A 143 8.97 -4.09 -13.49
N GLU A 144 8.74 -2.79 -13.24
CA GLU A 144 8.76 -1.76 -14.28
C GLU A 144 10.16 -1.37 -14.76
N PHE A 145 11.19 -1.82 -14.05
CA PHE A 145 12.57 -1.46 -14.32
C PHE A 145 13.38 -2.63 -14.85
N ASP A 146 14.33 -2.32 -15.73
CA ASP A 146 15.46 -3.20 -16.01
C ASP A 146 16.66 -2.69 -15.20
N LEU A 147 16.89 -3.29 -14.03
CA LEU A 147 18.03 -2.95 -13.16
C LEU A 147 19.29 -3.77 -13.48
N SER A 148 19.29 -4.56 -14.56
CA SER A 148 20.49 -5.30 -14.98
C SER A 148 21.63 -4.36 -15.41
N LEU A 149 21.29 -3.15 -15.83
CA LEU A 149 22.22 -2.10 -16.24
C LEU A 149 21.84 -0.78 -15.55
N VAL A 150 22.31 -0.60 -14.32
CA VAL A 150 22.17 0.70 -13.63
C VAL A 150 23.11 1.71 -14.29
N ASP A 151 22.52 2.75 -14.88
CA ASP A 151 23.24 3.86 -15.50
C ASP A 151 22.84 5.20 -14.89
N LYS A 152 23.37 6.28 -15.47
CA LYS A 152 23.14 7.64 -14.96
C LYS A 152 21.70 8.15 -15.15
N TYR A 153 20.84 7.43 -15.86
CA TYR A 153 19.43 7.76 -16.10
C TYR A 153 18.48 6.89 -15.27
N THR A 154 18.96 5.77 -14.70
CA THR A 154 18.14 4.89 -13.86
C THR A 154 17.52 5.65 -12.69
N TYR A 155 18.28 6.57 -12.07
CA TYR A 155 17.78 7.39 -10.98
C TYR A 155 16.61 8.29 -11.40
N GLU A 156 16.77 9.03 -12.50
CA GLU A 156 15.73 9.89 -13.05
C GLU A 156 14.49 9.08 -13.47
N ASN A 157 14.69 7.92 -14.11
CA ASN A 157 13.60 7.02 -14.49
C ASN A 157 12.81 6.54 -13.27
N ILE A 158 13.49 6.13 -12.19
CA ILE A 158 12.81 5.74 -10.94
C ILE A 158 11.96 6.88 -10.39
N LEU A 159 12.46 8.11 -10.38
CA LEU A 159 11.69 9.26 -9.91
C LEU A 159 10.46 9.55 -10.79
N GLU A 160 10.59 9.44 -12.12
CA GLU A 160 9.47 9.61 -13.05
C GLU A 160 8.37 8.57 -12.81
N VAL A 161 8.74 7.31 -12.62
CA VAL A 161 7.78 6.23 -12.31
C VAL A 161 7.15 6.43 -10.93
N ILE A 162 7.92 6.86 -9.91
CA ILE A 162 7.36 7.24 -8.60
C ILE A 162 6.32 8.34 -8.77
N ASP A 163 6.60 9.36 -9.59
CA ASP A 163 5.64 10.42 -9.90
C ASP A 163 4.38 9.88 -10.55
N MET A 164 4.50 8.91 -11.46
CA MET A 164 3.34 8.23 -12.07
C MET A 164 2.49 7.49 -11.03
N TYR A 165 3.09 6.66 -10.17
CA TYR A 165 2.40 5.92 -9.10
C TYR A 165 1.71 6.84 -8.09
N CYS A 166 2.37 7.95 -7.75
CA CYS A 166 1.88 8.90 -6.76
C CYS A 166 0.95 9.96 -7.36
N SER A 167 0.84 10.03 -8.68
CA SER A 167 -0.05 10.96 -9.35
C SER A 167 -1.50 10.63 -9.01
N ALA A 168 -2.29 11.66 -8.75
CA ALA A 168 -3.72 11.52 -8.47
C ALA A 168 -4.54 11.30 -9.76
N ILE A 169 -3.98 10.65 -10.77
CA ILE A 169 -4.66 10.47 -12.05
C ILE A 169 -5.66 9.32 -11.92
N ASN A 170 -6.90 9.75 -11.66
CA ASN A 170 -8.23 9.12 -11.78
C ASN A 170 -8.44 7.76 -11.11
#